data_AF-A0A3D2ND11-F1
#
_entry.id   AF-A0A3D2ND11-F1
#
_cell.length_a   1.000
_cell.length_b   1.000
_cell.length_c   1.000
_cell.angle_alpha   90.00
_cell.angle_beta   90.00
_cell.angle_gamma   90.00
#
_symmetry.space_group_name_H-M   'P 1'
#
loop_
_entity.id
_entity.type
_entity.pdbx_description
1 polymer ?
#
loop_
_entity_poly.entity_id
_entity_poly.type
_entity_poly.pdbx_seq_one_letter_code
_entity_poly.pdbx_strand_id
1 'polypeptide(L)' 'MRDGRLGVGVIGAGRVGPVVAAALAGAGHALTGITAGSDADRVEAIL' A
#
# COMPACT_ATOMS: atom_id res chain seq x y z
N MET A 1 15.42 -9.15 -20.86
CA MET A 1 15.38 -8.54 -19.51
C MET A 1 13.97 -8.80 -18.98
N ARG A 2 13.81 -9.50 -17.84
CA ARG A 2 12.46 -9.72 -17.29
C ARG A 2 11.92 -8.36 -16.89
N ASP A 3 10.78 -8.00 -17.47
CA ASP A 3 10.15 -6.70 -17.31
C ASP A 3 9.97 -6.39 -15.82
N GLY A 4 10.54 -5.28 -15.37
CA GLY A 4 10.78 -4.95 -13.96
C GLY A 4 9.52 -4.56 -13.23
N ARG A 5 8.65 -5.54 -12.94
CA ARG A 5 7.41 -5.32 -12.17
C ARG A 5 7.45 -6.15 -10.89
N LEU A 6 7.38 -5.45 -9.76
CA LEU A 6 7.31 -6.03 -8.42
C LEU A 6 5.86 -6.25 -7.98
N GLY A 7 5.61 -7.31 -7.21
CA GLY A 7 4.36 -7.47 -6.46
C GLY A 7 4.37 -6.62 -5.20
N VAL A 8 3.38 -5.75 -5.00
CA VAL A 8 3.33 -4.78 -3.90
C VAL A 8 2.11 -5.05 -3.01
N GLY A 9 2.36 -5.22 -1.71
CA GLY A 9 1.34 -5.24 -0.66
C GLY A 9 1.29 -3.89 0.07
N VAL A 10 0.08 -3.44 0.44
CA VAL A 10 -0.13 -2.15 1.11
C VAL A 10 -0.73 -2.36 2.49
N ILE A 11 -0.04 -1.86 3.52
CA ILE A 11 -0.50 -1.85 4.91
C ILE A 11 -0.95 -0.42 5.23
N GLY A 12 -2.25 -0.21 5.41
CA GLY A 12 -2.82 1.12 5.68
C GLY A 12 -3.74 1.67 4.58
N ALA A 13 -4.99 1.23 4.53
CA ALA A 13 -6.03 1.76 3.61
C ALA A 13 -6.62 3.13 4.03
N GLY A 14 -5.82 4.00 4.65
CA GLY A 14 -6.23 5.36 5.01
C GLY A 14 -6.25 6.31 3.80
N ARG A 15 -5.98 7.60 4.01
CA ARG A 15 -5.97 8.58 2.90
C ARG A 15 -4.84 8.38 1.88
N VAL A 16 -3.69 7.87 2.32
CA VAL A 16 -2.47 7.80 1.49
C VAL A 16 -2.29 6.45 0.81
N GLY A 17 -2.50 5.35 1.53
CA GLY A 17 -2.25 4.00 1.01
C GLY A 17 -2.92 3.68 -0.33
N PRO A 18 -4.23 3.92 -0.50
CA PRO A 18 -4.92 3.69 -1.77
C PRO A 18 -4.40 4.55 -2.93
N VAL A 19 -3.99 5.80 -2.67
CA VAL A 19 -3.45 6.70 -3.70
C VAL A 19 -2.11 6.19 -4.21
N VAL A 20 -1.22 5.80 -3.30
CA VAL A 20 0.09 5.23 -3.66
C VAL A 20 -0.07 3.87 -4.36
N ALA A 21 -0.98 3.03 -3.86
CA ALA A 21 -1.30 1.74 -4.49
C ALA A 21 -1.76 1.93 -5.94
N ALA A 22 -2.66 2.88 -6.19
CA ALA A 22 -3.17 3.18 -7.52
C ALA A 22 -2.06 3.68 -8.47
N ALA A 23 -1.15 4.52 -7.98
CA ALA A 23 -0.01 4.99 -8.78
C ALA A 23 0.93 3.84 -9.19
N LEU A 24 1.23 2.91 -8.27
CA LEU A 24 2.08 1.75 -8.55
C LEU A 24 1.42 0.78 -9.53
N ALA A 25 0.12 0.54 -9.37
CA ALA A 25 -0.67 -0.25 -10.32
C ALA A 25 -0.66 0.39 -11.72
N GLY A 26 -0.83 1.72 -11.80
CA GLY A 26 -0.73 2.47 -13.05
C GLY A 26 0.66 2.40 -13.71
N ALA A 27 1.72 2.27 -12.90
CA ALA A 27 3.08 2.02 -13.37
C ALA A 27 3.33 0.54 -13.80
N GLY A 28 2.30 -0.31 -13.73
CA GLY A 28 2.33 -1.72 -14.15
C GLY A 28 2.78 -2.71 -13.07
N HIS A 29 2.81 -2.30 -11.80
CA HIS A 29 3.10 -3.21 -10.69
C HIS A 29 1.85 -4.01 -10.30
N ALA A 30 2.05 -5.26 -9.89
CA ALA A 30 0.95 -6.09 -9.41
C ALA A 30 0.65 -5.76 -7.95
N LEU A 31 -0.58 -5.34 -7.63
CA LEU A 31 -1.02 -5.23 -6.24
C LEU A 31 -1.42 -6.63 -5.74
N THR A 32 -0.78 -7.09 -4.66
CA THR A 32 -0.97 -8.45 -4.13
C THR A 32 -1.92 -8.48 -2.93
N GLY A 33 -2.19 -7.34 -2.31
CA GLY A 33 -3.15 -7.20 -1.22
C GLY A 33 -3.12 -5.82 -0.60
N ILE A 34 -4.23 -5.43 0.01
CA ILE A 34 -4.35 -4.21 0.81
C ILE A 34 -4.99 -4.56 2.14
N THR A 35 -4.44 -4.03 3.24
CA THR A 35 -5.03 -4.13 4.56
C THR A 35 -5.43 -2.75 5.07
N ALA A 36 -6.59 -2.67 5.72
CA ALA A 36 -6.91 -1.49 6.52
C ALA A 36 -5.84 -1.36 7.61
N GLY A 37 -5.32 -0.14 7.78
CA GLY A 37 -4.25 0.13 8.74
C GLY A 37 -4.70 -0.20 10.15
N SER A 38 -3.73 -0.41 11.04
CA SER A 38 -3.98 -0.51 12.47
C SER A 38 -4.80 0.69 12.95
N ASP A 39 -5.62 0.43 13.97
CA ASP A 39 -6.40 1.42 14.70
C ASP A 39 -5.57 2.68 14.95
N ALA A 40 -6.07 3.84 14.52
CA ALA A 40 -5.32 5.09 14.59
C ALA A 40 -4.90 5.41 16.03
N ASP A 41 -5.76 5.07 16.98
CA ASP A 41 -5.53 5.21 18.42
C ASP A 41 -4.31 4.40 18.90
N ARG A 42 -4.03 3.25 18.28
CA ARG A 42 -2.88 2.39 18.62
C ARG A 42 -1.56 2.97 18.09
N VAL A 43 -1.59 3.74 17.00
CA VAL A 43 -0.40 4.38 16.43
C VAL A 43 -0.04 5.62 17.23
N GLU A 44 -1.03 6.45 17.58
CA GLU A 44 -0.85 7.63 18.45
C GLU A 44 -0.32 7.26 19.83
N ALA A 45 -0.68 6.10 20.37
CA ALA A 45 -0.17 5.63 21.66
C ALA A 45 1.34 5.28 21.67
N ILE A 46 1.99 5.20 20.49
CA ILE A 46 3.39 4.78 20.33
C ILE A 46 4.26 5.92 19.75
N LEU A 47 3.63 7.00 19.26
CA LEU A 47 4.31 8.20 18.73
C LEU A 47 4.64 9.20 19.87
#